data_AF-A0AA47PBU8-F1
#
_entry.id   AF-A0AA47PBU8-F1
#
_cell.length_a   1.000
_cell.length_b   1.000
_cell.length_c   1.000
_cell.angle_alpha   90.00
_cell.angle_beta   90.00
_cell.angle_gamma   90.00
#
_symmetry.space_group_name_H-M   'P 1'
#
loop_
_entity.id
_entity.type
_entity.pdbx_description
1 polymer ?
#
loop_
_entity_poly.entity_id
_entity_poly.type
_entity_poly.pdbx_seq_one_letter_code
_entity_poly.pdbx_strand_id
1 'polypeptide(L)'
;MVSTHLDMNMCLEFSRVVGKSLRQEFYEALDHHSPRLMEILKAKRGLTGQVLADLMRQTKASDVTEVRCLFLRGLPVILGDDPSTFFKASFDVDDEEEGSYNDVPVGTLCHEQENITPHMQSLHHNASSVGIILEGNIVMDVESLPQAMYIVFGLTYALHLNYPKYMKNT
;
A
#
# COMPACT_ATOMS: atom_id res chain seq x y z
N MET A 1 18.30 10.94 -1.94
CA MET A 1 18.83 11.41 -0.64
C MET A 1 17.76 12.10 0.23
N VAL A 2 16.80 12.84 -0.35
CA VAL A 2 15.68 13.46 0.39
C VAL A 2 14.68 12.43 0.94
N SER A 3 14.33 11.40 0.16
CA SER A 3 13.36 10.36 0.58
C SER A 3 13.77 9.61 1.86
N THR A 4 15.01 9.14 1.94
CA THR A 4 15.54 8.38 3.10
C THR A 4 15.55 9.20 4.40
N HIS A 5 15.72 10.51 4.30
CA HIS A 5 15.71 11.40 5.47
C HIS A 5 14.29 11.57 6.02
N LEU A 6 13.30 11.65 5.13
CA LEU A 6 11.90 11.79 5.52
C LEU A 6 11.34 10.48 6.14
N ASP A 7 11.71 9.30 5.64
CA ASP A 7 11.37 8.00 6.25
C ASP A 7 11.94 7.89 7.68
N MET A 8 13.25 8.14 7.84
CA MET A 8 13.88 8.08 9.16
C MET A 8 13.28 9.07 10.15
N ASN A 9 13.04 10.32 9.73
CA ASN A 9 12.45 11.33 10.60
C ASN A 9 11.06 10.91 11.08
N MET A 10 10.24 10.37 10.19
CA MET A 10 8.89 9.94 10.54
C MET A 10 8.92 8.76 11.53
N CYS A 11 9.80 7.78 11.31
CA CYS A 11 10.00 6.68 12.26
C CYS A 11 10.49 7.16 13.64
N LEU A 12 11.41 8.13 13.67
CA LEU A 12 11.94 8.71 14.91
C LEU A 12 10.89 9.53 15.65
N GLU A 13 10.14 10.37 14.94
CA GLU A 13 9.08 11.19 15.55
C GLU A 13 7.94 10.33 16.09
N PHE A 14 7.52 9.31 15.34
CA PHE A 14 6.53 8.34 15.86
C PHE A 14 7.05 7.67 17.13
N SER A 15 8.31 7.19 17.13
CA SER A 15 8.91 6.55 18.30
C SER A 15 9.02 7.50 19.49
N ARG A 16 9.33 8.79 19.24
CA ARG A 16 9.42 9.83 20.26
C ARG A 16 8.06 10.12 20.91
N VAL A 17 6.97 10.10 20.14
CA VAL A 17 5.61 10.40 20.62
C VAL A 17 4.93 9.18 21.23
N VAL A 18 5.03 8.02 20.58
CA VAL A 18 4.30 6.79 20.93
C VAL A 18 5.13 5.86 21.82
N GLY A 19 6.45 6.01 21.86
CA GLY A 19 7.36 5.14 22.62
C GLY A 19 7.57 3.76 21.99
N LYS A 20 7.18 3.56 20.73
CA LYS A 20 7.22 2.29 20.00
C LYS A 20 7.76 2.46 18.59
N SER A 21 8.37 1.43 18.04
CA SER A 21 8.85 1.43 16.65
C SER A 21 7.69 1.21 15.68
N LEU A 22 7.38 2.22 14.86
CA LEU A 22 6.31 2.16 13.87
C LEU A 22 6.46 0.96 12.93
N ARG A 23 7.66 0.79 12.35
CA ARG A 23 7.97 -0.30 11.43
C ARG A 23 7.77 -1.67 12.08
N GLN A 24 8.30 -1.84 13.29
CA GLN A 24 8.24 -3.12 13.99
C GLN A 24 6.80 -3.47 14.36
N GLU A 25 6.08 -2.54 14.99
CA GLU A 25 4.70 -2.76 15.42
C GLU A 25 3.78 -3.04 14.22
N PHE A 26 3.96 -2.33 13.11
CA PHE A 26 3.17 -2.54 11.91
C PHE A 26 3.40 -3.92 11.30
N TYR A 27 4.67 -4.33 11.13
CA TYR A 27 5.00 -5.65 10.57
C TYR A 27 4.63 -6.79 11.50
N GLU A 28 4.87 -6.66 12.81
CA GLU A 28 4.47 -7.68 13.78
C GLU A 28 2.96 -7.87 13.82
N ALA A 29 2.18 -6.79 13.77
CA ALA A 29 0.72 -6.88 13.72
C ALA A 29 0.24 -7.57 12.44
N LEU A 30 0.80 -7.21 11.29
CA LEU A 30 0.43 -7.81 10.00
C LEU A 30 0.80 -9.30 9.94
N ASP A 31 2.00 -9.65 10.39
CA ASP A 31 2.49 -11.03 10.43
C ASP A 31 1.68 -11.88 11.43
N HIS A 32 1.36 -11.32 12.60
CA HIS A 32 0.54 -11.98 13.61
C HIS A 32 -0.86 -12.35 13.08
N HIS A 33 -1.47 -11.47 12.27
CA HIS A 33 -2.79 -11.71 11.70
C HIS A 33 -2.77 -12.48 10.36
N SER A 34 -1.61 -12.66 9.75
CA SER A 34 -1.44 -13.30 8.44
C SER A 34 -2.12 -14.66 8.29
N PRO A 35 -2.02 -15.61 9.24
CA PRO A 35 -2.69 -16.91 9.10
C PRO A 35 -4.20 -16.79 8.93
N ARG A 36 -4.84 -15.94 9.75
CA ARG A 36 -6.29 -15.71 9.71
C ARG A 36 -6.72 -14.93 8.47
N LEU A 37 -5.94 -13.92 8.06
CA LEU A 37 -6.19 -13.19 6.83
C LEU A 37 -6.13 -14.12 5.61
N MET A 38 -5.16 -15.03 5.58
CA MET A 38 -5.03 -16.02 4.51
C MET A 38 -6.26 -16.94 4.43
N GLU A 39 -6.80 -17.40 5.56
CA GLU A 39 -8.05 -18.18 5.60
C GLU A 39 -9.23 -17.38 5.04
N ILE A 40 -9.37 -16.11 5.43
CA ILE A 40 -10.43 -15.22 4.95
C ILE A 40 -10.33 -15.02 3.45
N LEU A 41 -9.14 -14.72 2.93
CA LEU A 41 -8.89 -14.54 1.49
C LEU A 41 -9.30 -15.79 0.70
N LYS A 42 -8.89 -16.98 1.14
CA LYS A 42 -9.23 -18.26 0.49
C LYS A 42 -10.72 -18.62 0.55
N ALA A 43 -11.41 -18.16 1.59
CA ALA A 43 -12.82 -18.46 1.80
C ALA A 43 -13.75 -17.61 0.91
N LYS A 44 -13.30 -16.43 0.45
CA LYS A 44 -14.10 -15.56 -0.43
C LYS A 44 -14.38 -16.24 -1.78
N ARG A 45 -15.58 -16.00 -2.31
CA ARG A 45 -16.09 -16.57 -3.57
C ARG A 45 -16.63 -15.45 -4.48
N GLY A 46 -17.09 -15.82 -5.67
CA GLY A 46 -17.61 -14.86 -6.66
C GLY A 46 -16.53 -13.96 -7.25
N LEU A 47 -16.89 -12.77 -7.71
CA LEU A 47 -15.97 -11.80 -8.33
C LEU A 47 -14.84 -11.40 -7.37
N THR A 48 -15.17 -11.05 -6.13
CA THR A 48 -14.18 -10.77 -5.08
C THR A 48 -13.24 -11.95 -4.86
N GLY A 49 -13.76 -13.18 -4.82
CA GLY A 49 -12.93 -14.38 -4.70
C GLY A 49 -11.98 -14.59 -5.88
N GLN A 50 -12.38 -14.23 -7.10
CA GLN A 50 -11.52 -14.29 -8.29
C GLN A 50 -10.37 -13.29 -8.18
N VAL A 51 -10.68 -12.03 -7.86
CA VAL A 51 -9.66 -10.98 -7.64
C VAL A 51 -8.62 -11.41 -6.59
N LEU A 52 -9.08 -11.94 -5.45
CA LEU A 52 -8.19 -12.41 -4.38
C LEU A 52 -7.39 -13.65 -4.78
N ALA A 53 -7.97 -14.57 -5.55
CA ALA A 53 -7.25 -15.74 -6.06
C ALA A 53 -6.14 -15.34 -7.03
N ASP A 54 -6.38 -14.35 -7.88
CA ASP A 54 -5.39 -13.84 -8.81
C ASP A 54 -4.27 -13.07 -8.11
N LEU A 55 -4.57 -12.29 -7.07
CA LEU A 55 -3.58 -11.70 -6.17
C LEU A 55 -2.68 -12.79 -5.57
N MET A 56 -3.30 -13.80 -4.94
CA MET A 56 -2.57 -14.90 -4.31
C MET A 56 -1.69 -15.69 -5.28
N ARG A 57 -2.11 -15.83 -6.56
CA ARG A 57 -1.32 -16.51 -7.60
C ARG A 57 -0.04 -15.76 -7.95
N GLN A 58 -0.05 -14.43 -7.81
CA GLN A 58 1.11 -13.57 -8.10
C GLN A 58 2.08 -13.50 -6.91
N THR A 59 1.62 -13.78 -5.69
CA THR A 59 2.42 -13.72 -4.47
C THR A 59 3.37 -14.92 -4.34
N LYS A 60 4.66 -14.64 -4.14
CA LYS A 60 5.63 -15.68 -3.73
C LYS A 60 5.52 -15.94 -2.23
N ALA A 61 4.87 -17.05 -1.84
CA ALA A 61 4.64 -17.38 -0.43
C ALA A 61 5.93 -17.56 0.42
N SER A 62 7.10 -17.74 -0.20
CA SER A 62 8.40 -17.79 0.48
C SER A 62 8.97 -16.41 0.82
N ASP A 63 8.43 -15.33 0.24
CA ASP A 63 8.87 -13.96 0.46
C ASP A 63 7.88 -13.25 1.39
N VAL A 64 8.35 -12.85 2.57
CA VAL A 64 7.52 -12.20 3.59
C VAL A 64 7.00 -10.84 3.12
N THR A 65 7.76 -10.09 2.33
CA THR A 65 7.35 -8.77 1.83
C THR A 65 6.21 -8.93 0.84
N GLU A 66 6.31 -9.90 -0.07
CA GLU A 66 5.24 -10.26 -1.01
C GLU A 66 3.95 -10.68 -0.27
N VAL A 67 4.08 -11.51 0.77
CA VAL A 67 2.94 -11.92 1.60
C VAL A 67 2.30 -10.72 2.32
N ARG A 68 3.09 -9.78 2.81
CA ARG A 68 2.57 -8.53 3.39
C ARG A 68 1.87 -7.67 2.32
N CYS A 69 2.43 -7.55 1.11
CA CYS A 69 1.79 -6.87 -0.02
C CYS A 69 0.42 -7.48 -0.34
N LEU A 70 0.33 -8.81 -0.37
CA LEU A 70 -0.93 -9.55 -0.59
C LEU A 70 -2.01 -9.12 0.39
N PHE A 71 -1.68 -9.07 1.69
CA PHE A 71 -2.66 -8.66 2.69
C PHE A 71 -3.04 -7.20 2.56
N LEU A 72 -2.08 -6.29 2.37
CA LEU A 72 -2.35 -4.85 2.23
C LEU A 72 -3.24 -4.54 1.02
N ARG A 73 -3.05 -5.23 -0.10
CA ARG A 73 -3.92 -5.11 -1.29
C ARG A 73 -5.25 -5.86 -1.12
N GLY A 74 -5.26 -6.96 -0.38
CA GLY A 74 -6.44 -7.81 -0.18
C GLY A 74 -7.45 -7.25 0.82
N LEU A 75 -7.00 -6.49 1.84
CA LEU A 75 -7.84 -5.89 2.88
C LEU A 75 -9.01 -5.06 2.32
N PRO A 76 -8.80 -4.03 1.48
CA PRO A 76 -9.91 -3.26 0.92
C PRO A 76 -10.86 -4.13 0.08
N VAL A 77 -10.31 -5.09 -0.65
CA VAL A 77 -11.09 -6.02 -1.48
C VAL A 77 -12.02 -6.91 -0.64
N ILE A 78 -11.56 -7.42 0.51
CA ILE A 78 -12.41 -8.24 1.40
C ILE A 78 -13.48 -7.41 2.13
N LEU A 79 -13.22 -6.12 2.32
CA LEU A 79 -14.06 -5.14 3.02
C LEU A 79 -15.04 -4.41 2.07
N GLY A 80 -14.87 -4.57 0.75
CA GLY A 80 -15.74 -3.97 -0.26
C GLY A 80 -15.41 -2.52 -0.58
N ASP A 81 -14.21 -2.07 -0.24
CA ASP A 81 -13.65 -0.79 -0.66
C ASP A 81 -13.09 -0.87 -2.08
N ASP A 82 -12.95 0.29 -2.74
CA ASP A 82 -12.30 0.39 -4.04
C ASP A 82 -10.83 0.83 -3.86
N PRO A 83 -9.86 -0.11 -3.98
CA PRO A 83 -8.45 0.20 -3.77
C PRO A 83 -7.84 1.08 -4.87
N SER A 84 -8.48 1.23 -6.04
CA SER A 84 -7.87 1.89 -7.21
C SER A 84 -7.59 3.39 -7.03
N THR A 85 -8.27 4.01 -6.07
CA THR A 85 -8.09 5.42 -5.72
C THR A 85 -6.98 5.63 -4.69
N PHE A 86 -6.68 4.61 -3.87
CA PHE A 86 -5.56 4.63 -2.92
C PHE A 86 -4.27 4.09 -3.55
N PHE A 87 -4.33 2.89 -4.15
CA PHE A 87 -3.22 2.22 -4.81
C PHE A 87 -3.25 2.57 -6.31
N LYS A 88 -2.58 3.67 -6.66
CA LYS A 88 -2.33 4.08 -8.04
C LYS A 88 -1.20 3.24 -8.64
N ALA A 89 -1.19 3.13 -9.95
CA ALA A 89 -0.10 2.51 -10.70
C ALA A 89 0.29 3.39 -11.89
N SER A 90 1.59 3.49 -12.17
CA SER A 90 2.14 4.13 -13.37
C SER A 90 3.10 3.17 -14.09
N PHE A 91 3.10 3.24 -15.41
CA PHE A 91 3.97 2.45 -16.29
C PHE A 91 5.22 3.23 -16.73
N ASP A 92 5.15 4.55 -16.77
CA ASP A 92 6.26 5.42 -17.12
C ASP A 92 6.49 6.48 -16.04
N VAL A 93 7.77 6.76 -15.76
CA VAL A 93 8.18 7.82 -14.82
C VAL A 93 7.90 9.21 -15.43
N ASP A 94 7.74 9.27 -16.76
CA ASP A 94 7.50 10.49 -17.53
C ASP A 94 6.00 10.67 -17.91
N ASP A 95 5.13 9.70 -17.63
CA ASP A 95 3.67 9.74 -17.87
C ASP A 95 2.89 10.38 -16.71
N GLU A 96 3.54 11.23 -15.91
CA GLU A 96 2.88 12.03 -14.90
C GLU A 96 2.08 13.16 -15.57
N GLU A 97 0.88 12.85 -16.08
CA GLU A 97 -0.04 13.88 -16.58
C GLU A 97 -0.34 14.88 -15.44
N GLU A 98 -0.09 16.16 -15.72
CA GLU A 98 -0.29 17.26 -14.78
C GLU A 98 -1.70 17.21 -14.18
N GLY A 99 -1.79 16.91 -12.88
CA GLY A 99 -3.05 16.85 -12.14
C GLY A 99 -3.66 15.45 -11.95
N SER A 100 -3.00 14.37 -12.37
CA SER A 100 -3.46 12.97 -12.19
C SER A 100 -3.82 12.59 -10.75
N TYR A 101 -3.26 13.30 -9.77
CA TYR A 101 -3.41 12.99 -8.36
C TYR A 101 -4.10 14.10 -7.56
N ASN A 102 -4.56 15.19 -8.18
CA ASN A 102 -5.10 16.37 -7.48
C ASN A 102 -6.22 16.05 -6.49
N ASP A 103 -7.01 15.01 -6.76
CA ASP A 103 -8.12 14.57 -5.91
C ASP A 103 -7.71 13.49 -4.87
N VAL A 104 -6.43 13.13 -4.78
CA VAL A 104 -5.89 12.11 -3.88
C VAL A 104 -5.31 12.78 -2.63
N PRO A 105 -6.04 12.81 -1.49
CA PRO A 105 -5.52 13.37 -0.25
C PRO A 105 -4.36 12.57 0.30
N VAL A 106 -4.43 11.23 0.19
CA VAL A 106 -3.35 10.31 0.56
C VAL A 106 -3.46 9.02 -0.25
N GLY A 107 -2.33 8.53 -0.76
CA GLY A 107 -2.29 7.31 -1.54
C GLY A 107 -0.87 6.81 -1.77
N THR A 108 -0.76 5.72 -2.53
CA THR A 108 0.51 5.13 -2.96
C THR A 108 0.51 4.99 -4.47
N LEU A 109 1.66 5.24 -5.10
CA LEU A 109 1.89 5.03 -6.53
C LEU A 109 2.87 3.88 -6.71
N CYS A 110 2.42 2.76 -7.29
CA CYS A 110 3.31 1.67 -7.65
C CYS A 110 3.85 1.87 -9.07
N HIS A 111 5.17 1.90 -9.24
CA HIS A 111 5.78 1.90 -10.55
C HIS A 111 5.92 0.45 -11.03
N GLU A 112 5.13 0.09 -12.04
CA GLU A 112 5.09 -1.28 -12.57
C GLU A 112 6.01 -1.44 -13.80
N GLN A 113 6.62 -2.62 -13.98
CA GLN A 113 7.40 -2.92 -15.19
C GLN A 113 6.46 -3.20 -16.39
N GLU A 114 6.80 -2.69 -17.57
CA GLU A 114 6.07 -2.59 -18.86
C GLU A 114 5.32 -3.84 -19.43
N ASN A 115 5.18 -4.96 -18.71
CA ASN A 115 4.66 -6.21 -19.26
C ASN A 115 3.34 -6.72 -18.63
N ILE A 116 2.38 -5.84 -18.33
CA ILE A 116 1.17 -6.21 -17.57
C ILE A 116 -0.11 -5.99 -18.38
N THR A 117 -1.07 -6.92 -18.25
CA THR A 117 -2.38 -6.85 -18.91
C THR A 117 -3.32 -5.86 -18.19
N PRO A 118 -4.17 -5.12 -18.92
CA PRO A 118 -4.89 -3.95 -18.39
C PRO A 118 -5.94 -4.23 -17.30
N HIS A 119 -6.22 -5.49 -16.96
CA HIS A 119 -7.27 -5.85 -15.98
C HIS A 119 -6.77 -6.00 -14.53
N MET A 120 -5.47 -5.82 -14.25
CA MET A 120 -4.88 -6.01 -12.90
C MET A 120 -3.96 -4.88 -12.41
N GLN A 121 -4.09 -3.70 -13.01
CA GLN A 121 -3.15 -2.57 -12.90
C GLN A 121 -2.95 -2.02 -11.48
N SER A 122 -3.91 -2.13 -10.55
CA SER A 122 -3.74 -1.63 -9.16
C SER A 122 -3.37 -2.71 -8.16
N LEU A 123 -3.21 -3.96 -8.62
CA LEU A 123 -3.12 -5.14 -7.76
C LEU A 123 -1.82 -5.93 -7.93
N HIS A 124 -0.92 -5.54 -8.84
CA HIS A 124 0.31 -6.28 -9.08
C HIS A 124 1.33 -6.12 -7.94
N HIS A 125 2.08 -7.18 -7.65
CA HIS A 125 3.00 -7.21 -6.51
C HIS A 125 4.42 -6.68 -6.82
N ASN A 126 4.90 -6.81 -8.06
CA ASN A 126 6.29 -6.47 -8.39
C ASN A 126 6.43 -5.00 -8.85
N ALA A 127 6.25 -4.05 -7.94
CA ALA A 127 6.63 -2.65 -8.18
C ALA A 127 8.15 -2.48 -7.94
N SER A 128 8.84 -1.75 -8.81
CA SER A 128 10.28 -1.43 -8.63
C SER A 128 10.50 -0.36 -7.54
N SER A 129 9.51 0.50 -7.35
CA SER A 129 9.41 1.47 -6.26
C SER A 129 7.95 1.80 -5.96
N VAL A 130 7.70 2.37 -4.79
CA VAL A 130 6.39 2.87 -4.39
C VAL A 130 6.49 4.33 -3.96
N GLY A 131 5.83 5.22 -4.68
CA GLY A 131 5.64 6.62 -4.32
C GLY A 131 4.56 6.78 -3.25
N ILE A 132 4.70 7.78 -2.38
CA ILE A 132 3.67 8.21 -1.43
C ILE A 132 3.09 9.52 -1.93
N ILE A 133 1.77 9.54 -2.14
CA ILE A 133 1.02 10.72 -2.56
C ILE A 133 0.42 11.38 -1.32
N LEU A 134 0.63 12.69 -1.16
CA LEU A 134 -0.06 13.54 -0.20
C LEU A 134 -0.59 14.79 -0.90
N GLU A 135 -1.89 15.06 -0.75
CA GLU A 135 -2.56 16.23 -1.36
C GLU A 135 -2.20 16.41 -2.84
N GLY A 136 -2.21 15.30 -3.59
CA GLY A 136 -1.88 15.24 -5.01
C GLY A 136 -0.41 15.36 -5.40
N ASN A 137 0.52 15.41 -4.44
CA ASN A 137 1.95 15.47 -4.71
C ASN A 137 2.64 14.18 -4.28
N ILE A 138 3.57 13.67 -5.09
CA ILE A 138 4.46 12.58 -4.69
C ILE A 138 5.53 13.17 -3.76
N VAL A 139 5.50 12.78 -2.49
CA VAL A 139 6.37 13.36 -1.44
C VAL A 139 7.57 12.49 -1.08
N MET A 140 7.53 11.20 -1.45
CA MET A 140 8.52 10.22 -1.07
C MET A 140 8.45 8.99 -1.99
N ASP A 141 9.59 8.41 -2.33
CA ASP A 141 9.69 7.09 -2.96
C ASP A 141 10.36 6.08 -2.04
N VAL A 142 9.76 4.91 -1.90
CA VAL A 142 10.25 3.83 -1.05
C VAL A 142 10.35 2.50 -1.79
N GLU A 143 11.00 1.54 -1.15
CA GLU A 143 11.40 0.28 -1.78
C GLU A 143 10.25 -0.74 -1.88
N SER A 144 9.19 -0.58 -1.09
CA SER A 144 8.11 -1.57 -1.06
C SER A 144 6.78 -1.00 -0.56
N LEU A 145 5.69 -1.65 -0.93
CA LEU A 145 4.35 -1.27 -0.49
C LEU A 145 4.18 -1.35 1.04
N PRO A 146 4.64 -2.40 1.76
CA PRO A 146 4.52 -2.45 3.21
C PRO A 146 5.27 -1.30 3.88
N GLN A 147 6.38 -0.85 3.28
CA GLN A 147 7.08 0.35 3.74
C GLN A 147 6.24 1.60 3.55
N ALA A 148 5.71 1.82 2.34
CA ALA A 148 4.86 2.96 2.07
C ALA A 148 3.66 3.01 3.03
N MET A 149 3.05 1.86 3.32
CA MET A 149 1.86 1.77 4.17
C MET A 149 2.12 2.16 5.62
N TYR A 150 3.21 1.70 6.25
CA TYR A 150 3.48 2.13 7.63
C TYR A 150 3.83 3.62 7.69
N ILE A 151 4.49 4.16 6.66
CA ILE A 151 4.81 5.59 6.58
C ILE A 151 3.52 6.42 6.43
N VAL A 152 2.60 6.00 5.57
CA VAL A 152 1.27 6.62 5.44
C VAL A 152 0.52 6.58 6.78
N PHE A 153 0.58 5.49 7.54
CA PHE A 153 0.02 5.42 8.89
C PHE A 153 0.63 6.47 9.83
N GLY A 154 1.96 6.58 9.85
CA GLY A 154 2.66 7.57 10.65
C GLY A 154 2.34 9.01 10.25
N LEU A 155 2.27 9.29 8.96
CA LEU A 155 1.90 10.61 8.40
C LEU A 155 0.45 10.98 8.71
N THR A 156 -0.48 10.03 8.58
CA THR A 156 -1.90 10.23 8.92
C THR A 156 -2.05 10.62 10.38
N TYR A 157 -1.30 9.97 11.27
CA TYR A 157 -1.27 10.31 12.69
C TYR A 157 -0.62 11.69 12.95
N ALA A 158 0.57 11.93 12.40
CA ALA A 158 1.37 13.14 12.68
C ALA A 158 0.72 14.42 12.12
N LEU A 159 0.09 14.32 10.95
CA LEU A 159 -0.55 15.45 10.27
C LEU A 159 -2.06 15.53 10.53
N HIS A 160 -2.61 14.62 11.35
CA HIS A 160 -4.04 14.52 11.63
C HIS A 160 -4.89 14.47 10.35
N LEU A 161 -4.45 13.67 9.37
CA LEU A 161 -5.13 13.55 8.09
C LEU A 161 -6.46 12.81 8.26
N ASN A 162 -7.46 13.24 7.50
CA ASN A 162 -8.67 12.45 7.35
C ASN A 162 -8.34 11.16 6.62
N TYR A 163 -8.83 10.04 7.16
CA TYR A 163 -8.69 8.77 6.49
C TYR A 163 -9.42 8.79 5.12
N PRO A 164 -8.81 8.26 4.05
CA PRO A 164 -9.38 8.35 2.72
C PRO A 164 -10.78 7.70 2.63
N LYS A 165 -11.75 8.47 2.11
CA LYS A 165 -13.17 8.08 2.05
C LYS A 165 -13.43 6.79 1.25
N TYR A 166 -12.58 6.50 0.28
CA TYR A 166 -12.65 5.33 -0.58
C TYR A 166 -12.12 4.06 0.10
N MET A 167 -11.40 4.18 1.21
CA MET A 167 -10.90 3.06 2.03
C MET A 167 -11.71 2.89 3.32
N LYS A 168 -12.86 3.54 3.48
CA LYS A 168 -13.57 3.74 4.77
C LYS A 168 -13.75 2.51 5.69
N ASN A 169 -13.69 1.29 5.16
CA ASN A 169 -13.86 0.06 5.93
C ASN A 169 -12.53 -0.58 6.34
N THR A 170 -11.41 -0.10 5.80
CA THR A 170 -10.03 -0.54 6.02
C THR A 170 -9.35 0.34 7.05
#